data_AF-A0A2E1Q1U1-F1
#
_entry.id   AF-A0A2E1Q1U1-F1
#
_cell.length_a   1.000
_cell.length_b   1.000
_cell.length_c   1.000
_cell.angle_alpha   90.00
_cell.angle_beta   90.00
_cell.angle_gamma   90.00
#
_symmetry.space_group_name_H-M   'P 1'
#
loop_
_entity.id
_entity.type
_entity.pdbx_description
1 polymer ?
#
loop_
_entity_poly.entity_id
_entity_poly.type
_entity_poly.pdbx_seq_one_letter_code
_entity_poly.pdbx_strand_id
1 'polypeptide(L)'
;MINRFRYVIFALIWISISGCGTDTGNPMSQDSLGQIIQNLSSVKIMNKACEKLSFCHQGYSFQECEETFLKLENVHPKLGLPVEQYAQYENVIQAEQVGSIIPIGEASQRCMDEVEALGCGDSRVVNGVRDPSELIGPSCMGVFEN
;
A
#
# COMPACT_ATOMS: atom_id res chain seq x y z
N MET A 1 -31.64 -41.68 54.54
CA MET A 1 -30.45 -40.82 54.42
C MET A 1 -30.78 -39.77 53.37
N ILE A 2 -31.38 -38.63 53.72
CA ILE A 2 -30.79 -37.39 54.28
C ILE A 2 -29.88 -36.65 53.28
N ASN A 3 -30.18 -35.34 53.14
CA ASN A 3 -29.56 -34.25 52.36
C ASN A 3 -30.17 -34.07 50.95
N ARG A 4 -31.19 -33.23 50.70
CA ARG A 4 -31.43 -31.81 51.06
C ARG A 4 -30.20 -30.92 50.80
N PHE A 5 -30.17 -30.26 49.64
CA PHE A 5 -29.62 -28.90 49.53
C PHE A 5 -30.46 -28.06 48.57
N ARG A 6 -31.00 -26.99 49.14
CA ARG A 6 -31.80 -25.92 48.53
C ARG A 6 -30.82 -24.86 48.03
N TYR A 7 -30.98 -24.37 46.80
CA TYR A 7 -30.42 -23.09 46.34
C TYR A 7 -31.50 -22.45 45.47
N VAL A 8 -32.38 -21.63 46.05
CA VAL A 8 -32.23 -20.18 46.27
C VAL A 8 -32.23 -19.42 44.94
N ILE A 9 -33.39 -18.81 44.68
CA ILE A 9 -33.69 -17.75 43.73
C ILE A 9 -32.67 -16.61 43.89
N PHE A 10 -32.05 -16.16 42.80
CA PHE A 10 -31.59 -14.78 42.70
C PHE A 10 -31.81 -14.27 41.28
N ALA A 11 -32.91 -13.56 41.12
CA ALA A 11 -33.14 -12.64 40.02
C ALA A 11 -32.14 -11.49 40.13
N LEU A 12 -31.30 -11.31 39.12
CA LEU A 12 -30.53 -10.08 38.93
C LEU A 12 -30.76 -9.58 37.51
N ILE A 13 -31.95 -8.99 37.35
CA ILE A 13 -32.16 -7.90 36.40
C ILE A 13 -31.40 -6.71 37.00
N TRP A 14 -30.24 -6.37 36.42
CA TRP A 14 -29.63 -5.07 36.58
C TRP A 14 -29.62 -4.38 35.21
N ILE A 15 -30.68 -3.60 35.00
CA ILE A 15 -30.70 -2.53 34.01
C ILE A 15 -29.95 -1.36 34.65
N SER A 16 -28.86 -0.91 34.02
CA SER A 16 -28.31 0.43 34.22
C SER A 16 -27.65 0.87 32.91
N ILE A 17 -28.46 1.55 32.08
CA ILE A 17 -28.00 2.36 30.96
C ILE A 17 -27.78 3.77 31.52
N SER A 18 -26.54 4.25 31.52
CA SER A 18 -26.09 5.66 31.52
C SER A 18 -24.62 5.64 31.98
N GLY A 19 -23.61 5.84 31.15
CA GLY A 19 -23.29 7.05 30.38
C GLY A 19 -21.76 7.26 30.60
N CYS A 20 -20.96 7.19 29.54
CA CYS A 20 -20.29 8.33 28.89
C CYS A 20 -19.12 8.94 29.70
N GLY A 21 -17.91 8.86 29.14
CA GLY A 21 -16.66 9.40 29.70
C GLY A 21 -15.42 8.79 29.03
N THR A 22 -15.24 9.00 27.71
CA THR A 22 -14.23 9.89 27.08
C THR A 22 -12.81 9.33 27.03
N ASP A 23 -12.59 8.41 26.09
CA ASP A 23 -11.33 8.40 25.32
C ASP A 23 -11.74 8.48 23.85
N THR A 24 -11.73 9.69 23.32
CA THR A 24 -12.00 9.98 21.90
C THR A 24 -10.80 9.52 21.07
N GLY A 25 -10.58 8.21 21.02
CA GLY A 25 -9.85 7.58 19.93
C GLY A 25 -10.81 7.54 18.75
N ASN A 26 -10.75 8.55 17.89
CA ASN A 26 -11.50 8.54 16.64
C ASN A 26 -11.13 7.23 15.92
N PRO A 27 -12.04 6.27 15.69
CA PRO A 27 -11.71 5.13 14.86
C PRO A 27 -11.44 5.73 13.49
N MET A 28 -10.16 5.76 13.09
CA MET A 28 -9.77 6.16 11.75
C MET A 28 -10.66 5.35 10.81
N SER A 29 -11.59 6.03 10.13
CA SER A 29 -12.52 5.35 9.24
C SER A 29 -11.68 4.56 8.23
N GLN A 30 -12.12 3.36 7.83
CA GLN A 30 -11.42 2.60 6.79
C GLN A 30 -11.15 3.44 5.52
N ASP A 31 -12.01 4.41 5.24
CA ASP A 31 -11.82 5.43 4.20
C ASP A 31 -10.55 6.26 4.42
N SER A 32 -10.28 6.69 5.65
CA SER A 32 -9.06 7.43 6.00
C SER A 32 -7.81 6.57 5.81
N LEU A 33 -7.87 5.27 6.16
CA LEU A 33 -6.74 4.36 6.00
C LEU A 33 -6.45 4.07 4.52
N GLY A 34 -7.49 3.83 3.72
CA GLY A 34 -7.37 3.66 2.27
C GLY A 34 -6.83 4.91 1.59
N GLN A 35 -7.27 6.09 2.04
CA GLN A 35 -6.80 7.38 1.53
C GLN A 35 -5.35 7.69 1.95
N ILE A 36 -4.89 7.22 3.12
CA ILE A 36 -3.49 7.30 3.52
C ILE A 36 -2.62 6.43 2.61
N ILE A 37 -3.04 5.19 2.34
CA ILE A 37 -2.29 4.27 1.47
C ILE A 37 -2.22 4.81 0.03
N GLN A 38 -3.32 5.34 -0.51
CA GLN A 38 -3.33 5.94 -1.85
C GLN A 38 -2.45 7.20 -1.97
N ASN A 39 -2.07 7.82 -0.86
CA ASN A 39 -1.22 9.00 -0.87
C ASN A 39 0.28 8.70 -0.82
N LEU A 40 0.66 7.45 -0.58
CA LEU A 40 2.05 7.00 -0.60
C LEU A 40 2.65 7.14 -2.00
N SER A 41 3.88 7.64 -2.08
CA SER A 41 4.64 7.82 -3.33
C SER A 41 4.92 6.50 -4.03
N SER A 42 5.21 5.44 -3.27
CA SER A 42 5.30 4.07 -3.79
C SER A 42 4.02 3.66 -4.51
N VAL A 43 2.86 3.83 -3.87
CA VAL A 43 1.56 3.53 -4.49
C VAL A 43 1.29 4.40 -5.71
N LYS A 44 1.63 5.70 -5.67
CA LYS A 44 1.47 6.60 -6.82
C LYS A 44 2.33 6.20 -8.02
N ILE A 45 3.59 5.80 -7.80
CA ILE A 45 4.50 5.33 -8.85
C ILE A 45 3.97 4.02 -9.46
N MET A 46 3.58 3.07 -8.63
CA MET A 46 2.94 1.82 -9.08
C MET A 46 1.70 2.11 -9.92
N ASN A 47 0.78 2.95 -9.43
CA ASN A 47 -0.44 3.30 -10.13
C ASN A 47 -0.13 3.96 -11.47
N LYS A 48 0.85 4.87 -11.52
CA LYS A 48 1.24 5.51 -12.78
C LYS A 48 1.79 4.50 -13.81
N ALA A 49 2.60 3.54 -13.36
CA ALA A 49 3.09 2.46 -14.21
C ALA A 49 1.94 1.58 -14.72
N CYS A 50 1.00 1.22 -13.85
CA CYS A 50 -0.14 0.38 -14.22
C CYS A 50 -1.15 1.11 -15.12
N GLU A 51 -1.38 2.40 -14.91
CA GLU A 51 -2.14 3.25 -15.84
C GLU A 51 -1.50 3.24 -17.23
N LYS A 52 -0.18 3.43 -17.30
CA LYS A 52 0.55 3.42 -18.58
C LYS A 52 0.43 2.08 -19.29
N LEU A 53 0.62 0.97 -18.58
CA LEU A 53 0.53 -0.37 -19.15
C LEU A 53 -0.87 -0.70 -19.62
N SER A 54 -1.90 -0.41 -18.81
CA SER A 54 -3.29 -0.67 -19.17
C SER A 54 -3.75 0.21 -20.34
N PHE A 55 -3.26 1.45 -20.42
CA PHE A 55 -3.53 2.34 -21.55
C PHE A 55 -2.89 1.82 -22.85
N CYS A 56 -1.66 1.32 -22.79
CA CYS A 56 -0.91 0.91 -23.97
C CYS A 56 -1.22 -0.51 -24.46
N HIS A 57 -1.72 -1.41 -23.59
CA HIS A 57 -1.95 -2.81 -23.92
C HIS A 57 -3.40 -3.22 -23.69
N GLN A 58 -4.17 -3.33 -24.78
CA GLN A 58 -5.55 -3.80 -24.72
C GLN A 58 -5.60 -5.23 -24.17
N GLY A 59 -6.33 -5.41 -23.06
CA GLY A 59 -6.47 -6.69 -22.38
C GLY A 59 -5.58 -6.85 -21.15
N TYR A 60 -4.63 -5.93 -20.91
CA TYR A 60 -3.89 -5.87 -19.65
C TYR A 60 -4.61 -4.95 -18.67
N SER A 61 -5.15 -5.53 -17.59
CA SER A 61 -5.96 -4.77 -16.65
C SER A 61 -5.09 -4.04 -15.63
N PHE A 62 -5.57 -2.89 -15.16
CA PHE A 62 -4.92 -2.15 -14.08
C PHE A 62 -4.74 -3.02 -12.82
N GLN A 63 -5.76 -3.79 -12.45
CA GLN A 63 -5.72 -4.67 -11.27
C GLN A 63 -4.68 -5.79 -11.42
N GLU A 64 -4.60 -6.42 -12.59
CA GLU A 64 -3.58 -7.44 -12.87
C GLU A 64 -2.16 -6.86 -12.76
N CYS A 65 -1.98 -5.62 -13.19
CA CYS A 65 -0.73 -4.90 -13.02
C CYS A 65 -0.39 -4.70 -11.54
N GLU A 66 -1.32 -4.17 -10.73
CA GLU A 66 -1.08 -3.95 -9.29
C GLU A 66 -0.68 -5.25 -8.59
N GLU A 67 -1.42 -6.34 -8.84
CA GLU A 67 -1.12 -7.65 -8.25
C GLU A 67 0.25 -8.21 -8.66
N THR A 68 0.71 -7.88 -9.86
CA THR A 68 2.05 -8.23 -10.35
C THR A 68 3.10 -7.33 -9.73
N PHE A 69 2.83 -6.03 -9.62
CA PHE A 69 3.74 -5.02 -9.10
C PHE A 69 4.10 -5.26 -7.63
N LEU A 70 3.10 -5.60 -6.81
CA LEU A 70 3.28 -5.89 -5.39
C LEU A 70 4.23 -7.08 -5.14
N LYS A 71 4.25 -8.04 -6.08
CA LYS A 71 5.09 -9.24 -6.04
C LYS A 71 6.47 -9.03 -6.66
N LEU A 72 6.76 -7.84 -7.19
CA LEU A 72 8.06 -7.56 -7.80
C LEU A 72 9.17 -7.70 -6.76
N GLU A 73 10.14 -8.54 -7.08
CA GLU A 73 11.36 -8.71 -6.31
C GLU A 73 12.46 -7.81 -6.86
N ASN A 74 13.43 -7.47 -6.02
CA ASN A 74 14.62 -6.72 -6.41
C ASN A 74 14.34 -5.33 -7.02
N VAL A 75 13.26 -4.66 -6.61
CA VAL A 75 12.97 -3.27 -7.02
C VAL A 75 13.84 -2.25 -6.29
N HIS A 76 14.32 -2.57 -5.09
CA HIS A 76 15.13 -1.67 -4.27
C HIS A 76 16.29 -0.96 -5.03
N PRO A 77 17.07 -1.56 -5.95
CA PRO A 77 18.16 -0.84 -6.61
C PRO A 77 17.61 0.21 -7.58
N LYS A 78 16.46 -0.07 -8.21
CA LYS A 78 15.78 0.84 -9.14
C LYS A 78 15.22 2.07 -8.40
N LEU A 79 14.95 1.94 -7.10
CA LEU A 79 14.48 3.04 -6.24
C LEU A 79 15.61 3.73 -5.45
N GLY A 80 16.85 3.22 -5.52
CA GLY A 80 17.97 3.71 -4.71
C GLY A 80 17.94 3.26 -3.25
N LEU A 81 17.17 2.20 -2.94
CA LEU A 81 17.03 1.63 -1.60
C LEU A 81 18.04 0.49 -1.36
N PRO A 82 18.48 0.26 -0.11
CA PRO A 82 19.40 -0.82 0.23
C PRO A 82 18.79 -2.22 -0.01
N VAL A 83 19.64 -3.12 -0.52
CA VAL A 83 19.28 -4.42 -1.12
C VAL A 83 18.58 -5.40 -0.19
N GLU A 84 18.85 -5.28 1.10
CA GLU A 84 18.45 -6.32 2.05
C GLU A 84 17.18 -6.00 2.84
N GLN A 85 16.67 -4.77 2.77
CA GLN A 85 15.53 -4.32 3.58
C GLN A 85 14.21 -4.28 2.80
N TYR A 86 14.27 -4.14 1.47
CA TYR A 86 13.10 -3.93 0.62
C TYR A 86 13.09 -4.89 -0.58
N ALA A 87 13.21 -6.19 -0.27
CA ALA A 87 13.29 -7.25 -1.28
C ALA A 87 12.07 -7.27 -2.22
N GLN A 88 10.87 -6.95 -1.71
CA GLN A 88 9.61 -6.89 -2.46
C GLN A 88 9.04 -5.47 -2.48
N TYR A 89 8.27 -5.13 -3.51
CA TYR A 89 7.64 -3.80 -3.61
C TYR A 89 6.67 -3.53 -2.45
N GLU A 90 5.93 -4.55 -2.00
CA GLU A 90 5.06 -4.42 -0.84
C GLU A 90 5.81 -3.94 0.42
N ASN A 91 7.07 -4.36 0.59
CA ASN A 91 7.91 -3.92 1.71
C ASN A 91 8.27 -2.43 1.60
N VAL A 92 8.38 -1.88 0.39
CA VAL A 92 8.58 -0.43 0.16
C VAL A 92 7.32 0.33 0.60
N ILE A 93 6.13 -0.15 0.20
CA ILE A 93 4.86 0.47 0.61
C ILE A 93 4.72 0.46 2.13
N GLN A 94 4.97 -0.69 2.77
CA GLN A 94 4.89 -0.81 4.22
C GLN A 94 5.91 0.10 4.91
N ALA A 95 7.14 0.17 4.40
CA ALA A 95 8.18 1.03 4.97
C ALA A 95 7.84 2.52 4.85
N GLU A 96 7.25 2.95 3.74
CA GLU A 96 6.78 4.33 3.57
C GLU A 96 5.61 4.62 4.51
N GLN A 97 4.68 3.67 4.63
CA GLN A 97 3.51 3.78 5.50
C GLN A 97 3.89 3.97 6.98
N VAL A 98 4.91 3.25 7.46
CA VAL A 98 5.40 3.38 8.84
C VAL A 98 6.47 4.48 9.01
N GLY A 99 6.85 5.16 7.93
CA GLY A 99 7.83 6.24 7.94
C GLY A 99 9.28 5.79 8.10
N SER A 100 9.60 4.53 7.85
CA SER A 100 10.98 4.02 7.82
C SER A 100 11.73 4.40 6.55
N ILE A 101 11.01 4.83 5.51
CA ILE A 101 11.56 5.52 4.34
C ILE A 101 10.70 6.76 4.10
N ILE A 102 11.33 7.84 3.67
CA ILE A 102 10.66 9.12 3.40
C ILE A 102 10.73 9.36 1.89
N PRO A 103 9.60 9.63 1.22
CA PRO A 103 9.61 9.96 -0.19
C PRO A 103 10.14 11.37 -0.44
N ILE A 104 11.07 11.51 -1.39
CA ILE A 104 11.55 12.79 -1.88
C ILE A 104 10.59 13.26 -2.98
N GLY A 105 9.68 14.17 -2.64
CA GLY A 105 8.56 14.56 -3.51
C GLY A 105 8.95 14.97 -4.93
N GLU A 106 10.06 15.70 -5.11
CA GLU A 106 10.55 16.06 -6.45
C GLU A 106 11.04 14.84 -7.24
N ALA A 107 11.74 13.90 -6.59
CA ALA A 107 12.20 12.67 -7.23
C ALA A 107 11.02 11.74 -7.56
N SER A 108 10.03 11.60 -6.66
CA SER A 108 8.78 10.89 -6.92
C SER A 108 8.06 11.45 -8.14
N GLN A 109 7.95 12.79 -8.25
CA GLN A 109 7.30 13.42 -9.38
C GLN A 109 8.06 13.19 -10.69
N ARG A 110 9.39 13.36 -10.70
CA ARG A 110 10.20 13.08 -11.90
C ARG A 110 10.08 11.63 -12.36
N CYS A 111 10.03 10.67 -11.42
CA CYS A 111 9.79 9.27 -11.74
C CYS A 111 8.43 9.07 -12.44
N MET A 112 7.36 9.66 -11.90
CA MET A 112 6.02 9.57 -12.50
C MET A 112 5.95 10.26 -13.87
N ASP A 113 6.57 11.43 -14.03
CA ASP A 113 6.63 12.16 -15.30
C ASP A 113 7.40 11.36 -16.36
N GLU A 114 8.48 10.68 -15.97
CA GLU A 114 9.22 9.79 -16.87
C GLU A 114 8.32 8.64 -17.35
N VAL A 115 7.62 7.97 -16.44
CA VAL A 115 6.67 6.89 -16.78
C VAL A 115 5.59 7.42 -17.72
N GLU A 116 5.04 8.59 -17.46
CA GLU A 116 4.01 9.21 -18.29
C GLU A 116 4.52 9.59 -19.69
N ALA A 117 5.79 10.00 -19.80
CA ALA A 117 6.40 10.35 -21.08
C ALA A 117 6.67 9.14 -21.99
N LEU A 118 6.67 7.91 -21.46
CA LEU A 118 6.91 6.70 -22.26
C LEU A 118 5.83 6.51 -23.34
N GLY A 119 6.25 6.37 -24.59
CA GLY A 119 5.35 5.98 -25.68
C GLY A 119 4.96 4.50 -25.58
N CYS A 120 3.81 4.11 -26.12
CA CYS A 120 3.38 2.71 -26.10
C CYS A 120 4.30 1.77 -26.90
N GLY A 121 5.09 2.31 -27.84
CA GLY A 121 6.12 1.57 -28.56
C GLY A 121 7.49 1.53 -27.86
N ASP A 122 7.63 2.16 -26.70
CA ASP A 122 8.87 2.10 -25.92
C ASP A 122 9.10 0.67 -25.43
N SER A 123 10.33 0.18 -25.54
CA SER A 123 10.70 -1.17 -25.11
C SER A 123 10.32 -1.46 -23.66
N ARG A 124 10.38 -0.47 -22.77
CA ARG A 124 9.99 -0.61 -21.36
C ARG A 124 8.50 -0.84 -21.21
N VAL A 125 7.68 -0.14 -21.99
CA VAL A 125 6.22 -0.33 -21.99
C VAL A 125 5.86 -1.66 -22.63
N VAL A 126 6.52 -2.06 -23.72
CA VAL A 126 6.29 -3.35 -24.39
C VAL A 126 6.67 -4.51 -23.48
N ASN A 127 7.83 -4.44 -22.82
CA ASN A 127 8.30 -5.48 -21.91
C ASN A 127 7.59 -5.44 -20.55
N GLY A 128 7.04 -4.28 -20.17
CA GLY A 128 6.42 -4.05 -18.88
C GLY A 128 5.19 -4.89 -18.58
N VAL A 129 4.54 -5.47 -19.59
CA VAL A 129 3.45 -6.46 -19.40
C VAL A 129 3.94 -7.73 -18.72
N ARG A 130 5.22 -8.10 -18.95
CA ARG A 130 5.84 -9.28 -18.31
C ARG A 130 6.55 -8.92 -17.02
N ASP A 131 7.15 -7.74 -16.98
CA ASP A 131 7.88 -7.23 -15.83
C ASP A 131 7.60 -5.73 -15.66
N PRO A 132 6.58 -5.35 -14.87
CA PRO A 132 6.23 -3.94 -14.65
C PRO A 132 7.37 -3.10 -14.06
N SER A 133 8.40 -3.74 -13.48
CA SER A 133 9.57 -3.02 -12.97
C SER A 133 10.38 -2.35 -14.09
N GLU A 134 10.17 -2.73 -15.36
CA GLU A 134 10.75 -2.07 -16.53
C GLU A 134 10.29 -0.61 -16.67
N LEU A 135 9.13 -0.27 -16.10
CA LEU A 135 8.66 1.13 -16.08
C LEU A 135 9.35 1.94 -14.98
N ILE A 136 9.98 1.32 -13.99
CA ILE A 136 10.79 2.01 -12.98
C ILE A 136 12.16 2.32 -13.58
N GLY A 137 12.30 3.50 -14.17
CA GLY A 137 13.51 3.90 -14.88
C GLY A 137 14.50 4.69 -14.03
N PRO A 138 15.53 5.25 -14.68
CA PRO A 138 16.61 5.95 -13.98
C PRO A 138 16.15 7.13 -13.13
N SER A 139 15.10 7.86 -13.51
CA SER A 139 14.60 8.99 -12.70
C SER A 139 13.89 8.56 -11.42
N CYS A 140 13.62 7.26 -11.25
CA CYS A 140 13.09 6.69 -10.03
C CYS A 140 14.17 6.36 -8.99
N MET A 141 15.44 6.49 -9.35
CA MET A 141 16.54 6.33 -8.41
C MET A 141 16.58 7.50 -7.43
N GLY A 142 16.60 7.19 -6.12
CA GLY A 142 16.58 8.21 -5.07
C GLY A 142 15.20 8.84 -4.85
N VAL A 143 14.13 8.11 -5.18
CA VAL A 143 12.76 8.50 -4.80
C VAL A 143 12.57 8.47 -3.28
N PHE A 144 13.38 7.68 -2.57
CA PHE A 144 13.28 7.51 -1.12
C PHE A 144 14.61 7.81 -0.44
N GLU A 145 14.51 8.34 0.78
CA GLU A 145 15.61 8.45 1.74
C GLU A 145 15.30 7.66 3.02
N ASN A 146 16.36 7.18 3.69
CA ASN A 146 16.31 6.40 4.93
C ASN A 146 16.75 7.24 6.13
#